data_AF-A0AAN6XAF9-F1
#
_entry.id   AF-A0AAN6XAF9-F1
#
_cell.length_a   1.000
_cell.length_b   1.000
_cell.length_c   1.000
_cell.angle_alpha   90.00
_cell.angle_beta   90.00
_cell.angle_gamma   90.00
#
_symmetry.space_group_name_H-M   'P 1'
#
loop_
_entity.id
_entity.type
_entity.pdbx_description
1 polymer ?
#
loop_
_entity_poly.entity_id
_entity_poly.type
_entity_poly.pdbx_seq_one_letter_code
_entity_poly.pdbx_strand_id
1 'polypeptide(L)'
;MVKRPWRKTQNQPRVISKTPPGHAFHFKRPRHPFNAVIAFLSARVFQLRIPTICHTEVGTLPNEPEDLQQARRTEASIMNKYLMQLRTEASVADSIVRECHMLSKQEHILEQIVSIEVGPSGDSWRAVVWLDSGIDLLHSVRGVNNPWTPPPKTRQWQTYFFPVIVHQVTANAISKQGSATNVPHLPSHGTPSTRIKGASDWKASQNVCFLPIHYGFQLDKDLACQDALYALSELFQFAASSEVQLLNCLQCHIEREVSFIGAVEGSSRRAASLMNLRYIKTILKKHAQRLAGTTCMLKSRDSLDWPRLGSSNKAEQTAKILLADFEYLLRRAESLARECEQGMATLANSAILEESRRSVDMGLRVEKLTKIATIFIPLSFVCSVWGMNFQEFGTGILPLWWFPVTAGPILLVSIFIYRLDHLLILVSKLKGI
;
A
#
# COMPACT_ATOMS: atom_id res chain seq x y z
N MET A 1 -33.93 -95.15 6.40
CA MET A 1 -32.75 -95.97 6.06
C MET A 1 -31.89 -95.19 5.07
N VAL A 2 -30.75 -94.60 5.48
CA VAL A 2 -29.40 -95.24 5.48
C VAL A 2 -28.90 -95.27 4.01
N LYS A 3 -27.87 -94.55 3.54
CA LYS A 3 -26.55 -94.19 4.11
C LYS A 3 -25.92 -93.02 3.30
N ARG A 4 -25.37 -92.01 3.97
CA ARG A 4 -24.12 -91.33 3.55
C ARG A 4 -22.92 -92.25 3.94
N PRO A 5 -21.62 -91.90 3.87
CA PRO A 5 -20.89 -90.74 3.31
C PRO A 5 -19.57 -91.12 2.58
N TRP A 6 -18.83 -90.13 2.09
CA TRP A 6 -17.41 -89.96 2.46
C TRP A 6 -17.10 -88.46 2.55
N ARG A 7 -16.27 -88.12 3.54
CA ARG A 7 -16.02 -86.78 4.08
C ARG A 7 -14.53 -86.68 4.36
N LYS A 8 -14.06 -85.43 4.49
CA LYS A 8 -12.81 -84.94 5.12
C LYS A 8 -11.59 -84.93 4.17
N THR A 9 -10.71 -83.93 4.19
CA THR A 9 -10.21 -83.15 5.35
C THR A 9 -9.58 -81.81 4.88
N GLN A 10 -9.96 -80.69 5.52
CA GLN A 10 -9.10 -79.80 6.35
C GLN A 10 -8.00 -78.99 5.64
N ASN A 11 -8.17 -77.65 5.56
CA ASN A 11 -7.60 -76.72 6.56
C ASN A 11 -7.98 -75.25 6.26
N GLN A 12 -8.55 -74.58 7.26
CA GLN A 12 -8.50 -73.12 7.50
C GLN A 12 -7.35 -72.86 8.51
N PRO A 13 -6.73 -71.66 8.66
CA PRO A 13 -7.45 -70.41 9.05
C PRO A 13 -6.83 -69.02 8.69
N ARG A 14 -7.69 -67.98 8.90
CA ARG A 14 -7.46 -66.57 9.33
C ARG A 14 -6.71 -65.50 8.48
N VAL A 15 -7.50 -64.44 8.19
CA VAL A 15 -7.29 -62.98 8.33
C VAL A 15 -6.16 -62.29 7.55
N ILE A 16 -6.51 -61.28 6.74
CA ILE A 16 -5.98 -59.88 6.76
C ILE A 16 -6.75 -59.03 5.73
N SER A 17 -7.10 -57.82 6.16
CA SER A 17 -7.74 -56.74 5.40
C SER A 17 -6.96 -56.32 4.15
N LYS A 18 -7.66 -55.85 3.11
CA LYS A 18 -7.12 -54.91 2.10
C LYS A 18 -8.25 -54.24 1.30
N THR A 19 -8.20 -52.92 1.28
CA THR A 19 -8.98 -51.95 0.49
C THR A 19 -8.79 -52.13 -1.03
N PRO A 20 -9.77 -51.76 -1.88
CA PRO A 20 -9.58 -51.55 -3.31
C PRO A 20 -9.66 -50.04 -3.68
N PRO A 21 -9.24 -49.61 -4.89
CA PRO A 21 -8.12 -48.69 -5.04
C PRO A 21 -8.52 -47.26 -5.45
N GLY A 22 -7.63 -46.33 -5.15
CA GLY A 22 -7.72 -44.92 -5.54
C GLY A 22 -7.64 -44.72 -7.05
N HIS A 23 -8.64 -44.05 -7.59
CA HIS A 23 -8.57 -43.46 -8.92
C HIS A 23 -7.66 -42.23 -8.88
N ALA A 24 -6.49 -42.35 -9.52
CA ALA A 24 -5.61 -41.23 -9.82
C ALA A 24 -6.32 -40.30 -10.82
N PHE A 25 -6.68 -39.10 -10.39
CA PHE A 25 -7.15 -38.04 -11.27
C PHE A 25 -5.97 -37.50 -12.09
N HIS A 26 -5.91 -37.91 -13.36
CA HIS A 26 -4.99 -37.35 -14.35
C HIS A 26 -5.42 -35.91 -14.69
N PHE A 27 -4.76 -34.92 -14.10
CA PHE A 27 -4.88 -33.52 -14.52
C PHE A 27 -4.10 -33.32 -15.84
N LYS A 28 -4.82 -33.25 -16.97
CA LYS A 28 -4.24 -32.76 -18.23
C LYS A 28 -3.94 -31.27 -18.08
N ARG A 29 -2.65 -30.90 -18.08
CA ARG A 29 -2.20 -29.49 -18.10
C ARG A 29 -2.66 -28.81 -19.41
N PRO A 30 -3.43 -27.71 -19.37
CA PRO A 30 -3.60 -26.87 -20.55
C PRO A 30 -2.34 -26.02 -20.72
N ARG A 31 -1.76 -26.05 -21.93
CA ARG A 31 -0.74 -25.11 -22.38
C ARG A 31 -1.50 -23.94 -23.02
N HIS A 32 -1.67 -22.81 -22.32
CA HIS A 32 -1.96 -21.44 -22.81
C HIS A 32 -2.30 -20.53 -21.59
N PRO A 33 -2.14 -19.19 -21.66
CA PRO A 33 -1.65 -18.39 -20.54
C PRO A 33 -2.69 -18.19 -19.43
N PHE A 34 -2.38 -18.70 -18.24
CA PHE A 34 -3.09 -18.34 -17.01
C PHE A 34 -2.78 -16.87 -16.65
N ASN A 35 -3.67 -15.97 -17.04
CA ASN A 35 -4.20 -15.05 -16.03
C ASN A 35 -4.89 -15.96 -15.01
N ALA A 36 -4.25 -16.27 -13.89
CA ALA A 36 -4.88 -17.04 -12.79
C ALA A 36 -5.89 -16.18 -12.02
N VAL A 37 -6.71 -15.45 -12.76
CA VAL A 37 -8.05 -15.03 -12.42
C VAL A 37 -8.91 -16.17 -12.98
N ILE A 38 -9.71 -16.84 -12.15
CA ILE A 38 -10.78 -17.71 -12.67
C ILE A 38 -11.47 -16.91 -13.77
N ALA A 39 -11.42 -17.37 -15.02
CA ALA A 39 -11.95 -16.61 -16.14
C ALA A 39 -13.42 -16.25 -15.84
N PHE A 40 -13.68 -14.94 -15.73
CA PHE A 40 -14.97 -14.32 -15.41
C PHE A 40 -16.00 -14.49 -16.55
N LEU A 41 -16.35 -15.73 -16.88
CA LEU A 41 -17.49 -16.03 -17.76
C LEU A 41 -18.74 -16.46 -16.98
N SER A 42 -18.63 -16.61 -15.66
CA SER A 42 -19.77 -16.88 -14.78
C SER A 42 -20.11 -15.63 -13.98
N ALA A 43 -21.34 -15.12 -14.13
CA ALA A 43 -21.90 -14.03 -13.34
C ALA A 43 -22.06 -14.38 -11.82
N ARG A 44 -21.61 -15.56 -11.40
CA ARG A 44 -21.80 -16.12 -10.05
C ARG A 44 -20.55 -16.18 -9.20
N VAL A 45 -19.40 -15.75 -9.73
CA VAL A 45 -18.13 -15.69 -8.99
C VAL A 45 -17.82 -14.25 -8.62
N PHE A 46 -17.57 -13.99 -7.35
CA PHE A 46 -17.11 -12.70 -6.86
C PHE A 46 -15.86 -12.85 -5.98
N GLN A 47 -15.17 -11.74 -5.74
CA GLN A 47 -13.88 -11.73 -5.07
C GLN A 47 -13.85 -10.71 -3.94
N LEU A 48 -13.30 -11.11 -2.81
CA LEU A 48 -12.95 -10.23 -1.69
C LEU A 48 -11.43 -10.14 -1.61
N ARG A 49 -10.91 -8.92 -1.50
CA ARG A 49 -9.47 -8.69 -1.26
C ARG A 49 -9.21 -8.69 0.24
N ILE A 50 -8.15 -9.38 0.63
CA ILE A 50 -7.66 -9.44 2.00
C ILE A 50 -6.24 -8.83 2.02
N PRO A 51 -6.11 -7.54 2.35
CA PRO A 51 -4.81 -6.97 2.66
C PRO A 51 -4.28 -7.51 3.99
N THR A 52 -2.99 -7.78 4.05
CA THR A 52 -2.25 -8.12 5.27
C THR A 52 -1.05 -7.20 5.39
N ILE A 53 -0.91 -6.53 6.53
CA ILE A 53 0.22 -5.63 6.78
C ILE A 53 1.37 -6.46 7.34
N CYS A 54 2.51 -6.41 6.65
CA CYS A 54 3.79 -6.96 7.06
C CYS A 54 4.67 -5.81 7.54
N HIS A 55 5.26 -5.96 8.72
CA HIS A 55 6.20 -5.01 9.29
C HIS A 55 7.54 -5.68 9.54
N THR A 56 8.61 -5.01 9.15
CA THR A 56 9.99 -5.36 9.45
C THR A 56 10.63 -4.25 10.26
N GLU A 57 10.99 -4.55 11.51
CA GLU A 57 11.66 -3.63 12.41
C GLU A 57 13.11 -3.42 11.94
N VAL A 58 13.34 -2.36 11.16
CA VAL A 58 14.65 -1.97 10.63
C VAL A 58 15.04 -0.57 11.12
N GLY A 59 15.70 -0.50 12.28
CA GLY A 59 16.22 0.75 12.83
C GLY A 59 15.14 1.76 13.24
N THR A 60 15.56 2.99 13.57
CA THR A 60 14.64 4.09 13.94
C THR A 60 13.92 4.63 12.71
N LEU A 61 12.64 4.97 12.84
CA LEU A 61 11.91 5.67 11.77
C LEU A 61 12.69 6.92 11.33
N PRO A 62 12.87 7.14 10.02
CA PRO A 62 13.55 8.33 9.55
C PRO A 62 12.73 9.59 9.86
N ASN A 63 13.42 10.65 10.31
CA ASN A 63 12.84 11.98 10.51
C ASN A 63 12.54 12.72 9.19
N GLU A 64 12.74 12.05 8.06
CA GLU A 64 12.61 12.58 6.71
C GLU A 64 11.74 11.66 5.85
N PRO A 65 11.09 12.19 4.79
CA PRO A 65 10.36 11.35 3.85
C PRO A 65 11.30 10.41 3.12
N GLU A 66 10.87 9.15 2.99
CA GLU A 66 11.66 8.11 2.36
C GLU A 66 11.57 8.20 0.84
N ASP A 67 12.71 8.29 0.15
CA ASP A 67 12.74 8.02 -1.28
C ASP A 67 12.64 6.51 -1.53
N LEU A 68 11.44 6.09 -1.92
CA LEU A 68 11.09 4.70 -2.14
C LEU A 68 11.02 4.34 -3.63
N GLN A 69 11.32 5.26 -4.54
CA GLN A 69 11.05 5.03 -5.97
C GLN A 69 11.84 3.85 -6.53
N GLN A 70 13.14 3.79 -6.23
CA GLN A 70 14.00 2.70 -6.68
C GLN A 70 13.67 1.37 -5.97
N ALA A 71 13.34 1.44 -4.68
CA ALA A 71 12.96 0.27 -3.89
C ALA A 71 11.65 -0.36 -4.40
N ARG A 72 10.63 0.45 -4.68
CA ARG A 72 9.35 0.02 -5.30
C ARG A 72 9.54 -0.57 -6.69
N ARG A 73 10.43 -0.01 -7.53
CA ARG A 73 10.76 -0.60 -8.84
C ARG A 73 11.38 -1.98 -8.70
N THR A 74 12.28 -2.12 -7.74
CA THR A 74 12.95 -3.39 -7.44
C THR A 74 11.94 -4.41 -6.93
N GLU A 75 11.09 -4.03 -5.97
CA GLU A 75 10.01 -4.87 -5.45
C GLU A 75 9.04 -5.31 -6.56
N ALA A 76 8.62 -4.40 -7.43
CA ALA A 76 7.76 -4.73 -8.57
C ALA A 76 8.44 -5.74 -9.51
N SER A 77 9.75 -5.62 -9.76
CA SER A 77 10.50 -6.63 -10.52
C SER A 77 10.56 -7.97 -9.82
N ILE A 78 10.71 -8.00 -8.49
CA ILE A 78 10.72 -9.23 -7.70
C ILE A 78 9.33 -9.88 -7.75
N MET A 79 8.26 -9.11 -7.55
CA MET A 79 6.88 -9.61 -7.64
C MET A 79 6.56 -10.18 -9.02
N ASN A 80 7.00 -9.53 -10.09
CA ASN A 80 6.83 -10.07 -11.45
C ASN A 80 7.55 -11.41 -11.63
N LYS A 81 8.77 -11.56 -11.10
CA LYS A 81 9.51 -12.84 -11.13
C LYS A 81 8.79 -13.91 -10.30
N TYR A 82 8.35 -13.56 -9.10
CA TYR A 82 7.55 -14.45 -8.23
C TYR A 82 6.28 -14.94 -8.95
N LEU A 83 5.49 -14.04 -9.55
CA LEU A 83 4.28 -14.41 -10.28
C LEU A 83 4.57 -15.28 -11.52
N MET A 84 5.71 -15.07 -12.19
CA MET A 84 6.13 -15.93 -13.30
C MET A 84 6.52 -17.33 -12.81
N GLN A 85 7.25 -17.44 -11.71
CA GLN A 85 7.60 -18.74 -11.13
C GLN A 85 6.39 -19.47 -10.56
N LEU A 86 5.45 -18.75 -9.93
CA LEU A 86 4.18 -19.32 -9.48
C LEU A 86 3.44 -20.00 -10.66
N ARG A 87 3.57 -19.51 -11.89
CA ARG A 87 2.95 -20.16 -13.07
C ARG A 87 3.62 -21.47 -13.47
N THR A 88 4.93 -21.61 -13.25
CA THR A 88 5.71 -22.74 -13.75
C THR A 88 6.02 -23.79 -12.68
N GLU A 89 6.12 -23.36 -11.43
CA GLU A 89 6.70 -24.11 -10.31
C GLU A 89 5.75 -24.28 -9.12
N ALA A 90 4.55 -23.68 -9.16
CA ALA A 90 3.58 -23.85 -8.08
C ALA A 90 3.19 -25.31 -7.87
N SER A 91 3.14 -25.69 -6.62
CA SER A 91 2.68 -26.95 -6.09
C SER A 91 1.28 -26.81 -5.48
N VAL A 92 0.64 -27.95 -5.24
CA VAL A 92 -0.66 -27.97 -4.56
C VAL A 92 -0.50 -27.37 -3.17
N ALA A 93 -1.43 -26.50 -2.81
CA ALA A 93 -1.47 -25.77 -1.54
C ALA A 93 -0.39 -24.68 -1.37
N ASP A 94 0.33 -24.26 -2.41
CA ASP A 94 1.13 -23.03 -2.30
C ASP A 94 0.24 -21.81 -2.03
N SER A 95 0.69 -20.94 -1.10
CA SER A 95 0.06 -19.64 -0.88
C SER A 95 0.44 -18.66 -2.00
N ILE A 96 -0.53 -17.83 -2.36
CA ILE A 96 -0.44 -16.87 -3.46
C ILE A 96 -0.51 -15.46 -2.90
N VAL A 97 0.51 -14.64 -3.15
CA VAL A 97 0.44 -13.18 -2.97
C VAL A 97 0.18 -12.55 -4.32
N ARG A 98 -0.95 -11.87 -4.46
CA ARG A 98 -1.35 -11.28 -5.74
C ARG A 98 -0.63 -9.97 -6.00
N GLU A 99 -0.45 -9.17 -4.95
CA GLU A 99 0.20 -7.86 -5.00
C GLU A 99 0.96 -7.59 -3.71
N CYS A 100 2.03 -6.80 -3.82
CA CYS A 100 2.81 -6.31 -2.69
C CYS A 100 2.98 -4.81 -2.85
N HIS A 101 2.73 -4.05 -1.79
CA HIS A 101 2.90 -2.60 -1.78
C HIS A 101 3.85 -2.16 -0.67
N MET A 102 5.02 -1.66 -1.04
CA MET A 102 5.94 -0.98 -0.11
C MET A 102 5.47 0.44 0.24
N LEU A 103 5.01 0.61 1.49
CA LEU A 103 4.64 1.92 2.05
C LEU A 103 5.86 2.64 2.64
N SER A 104 6.74 1.90 3.30
CA SER A 104 8.04 2.34 3.81
C SER A 104 9.06 1.22 3.70
N LYS A 105 10.32 1.47 4.06
CA LYS A 105 11.33 0.41 4.20
C LYS A 105 11.00 -0.64 5.27
N GLN A 106 10.06 -0.34 6.16
CA GLN A 106 9.64 -1.20 7.26
C GLN A 106 8.27 -1.83 7.01
N GLU A 107 7.46 -1.32 6.09
CA GLU A 107 6.06 -1.71 5.99
C GLU A 107 5.65 -2.04 4.56
N HIS A 108 5.08 -3.23 4.41
CA HIS A 108 4.56 -3.77 3.17
C HIS A 108 3.11 -4.22 3.36
N ILE A 109 2.29 -4.04 2.33
CA ILE A 109 0.96 -4.64 2.27
C ILE A 109 1.00 -5.80 1.30
N LEU A 110 0.64 -6.99 1.76
CA LEU A 110 0.43 -8.15 0.91
C LEU A 110 -1.07 -8.28 0.61
N GLU A 111 -1.43 -8.38 -0.66
CA GLU A 111 -2.82 -8.61 -1.05
C GLU A 111 -3.06 -10.05 -1.47
N GLN A 112 -4.12 -10.63 -0.92
CA GLN A 112 -4.65 -11.95 -1.29
C GLN A 112 -6.12 -11.84 -1.66
N ILE A 113 -6.65 -12.88 -2.30
CA ILE A 113 -8.05 -12.95 -2.72
C ILE A 113 -8.75 -14.14 -2.05
N VAL A 114 -10.01 -13.90 -1.66
CA VAL A 114 -11.02 -14.93 -1.42
C VAL A 114 -11.97 -14.91 -2.61
N SER A 115 -12.01 -15.99 -3.38
CA SER A 115 -12.96 -16.16 -4.49
C SER A 115 -14.14 -16.98 -4.02
N ILE A 116 -15.36 -16.51 -4.29
CA ILE A 116 -16.59 -17.13 -3.82
C ILE A 116 -17.50 -17.35 -5.01
N GLU A 117 -17.94 -18.60 -5.19
CA GLU A 117 -19.01 -18.96 -6.11
C GLU A 117 -20.22 -19.43 -5.31
N VAL A 118 -21.39 -18.89 -5.61
CA VAL A 118 -22.66 -19.37 -5.04
C VAL A 118 -23.45 -20.07 -6.14
N GLY A 119 -23.77 -21.34 -5.91
CA GLY A 119 -24.59 -22.15 -6.80
C GLY A 119 -26.05 -21.65 -6.85
N PRO A 120 -26.81 -22.00 -7.89
CA PRO A 120 -28.20 -21.59 -8.03
C PRO A 120 -29.06 -22.10 -6.87
N SER A 121 -30.11 -21.35 -6.54
CA SER A 121 -31.15 -21.82 -5.62
C SER A 121 -31.98 -22.94 -6.29
N GLY A 122 -31.97 -24.13 -5.70
CA GLY A 122 -32.81 -25.29 -6.02
C GLY A 122 -33.21 -26.00 -4.73
N ASP A 123 -33.39 -27.33 -4.72
CA ASP A 123 -33.70 -28.09 -3.49
C ASP A 123 -32.58 -28.03 -2.43
N SER A 124 -31.36 -27.71 -2.86
CA SER A 124 -30.23 -27.40 -2.00
C SER A 124 -29.33 -26.40 -2.71
N TRP A 125 -28.50 -25.69 -1.94
CA TRP A 125 -27.53 -24.75 -2.48
C TRP A 125 -26.14 -25.04 -1.93
N ARG A 126 -25.12 -24.52 -2.62
CA ARG A 126 -23.72 -24.63 -2.20
C ARG A 126 -23.00 -23.31 -2.47
N ALA A 127 -22.05 -22.99 -1.61
CA ALA A 127 -20.98 -22.04 -1.93
C ALA A 127 -19.65 -22.77 -2.00
N VAL A 128 -18.82 -22.38 -2.96
CA VAL A 128 -17.43 -22.79 -3.04
C VAL A 128 -16.56 -21.57 -2.77
N VAL A 129 -15.70 -21.67 -1.77
CA VAL A 129 -14.82 -20.59 -1.33
C VAL A 129 -13.37 -21.04 -1.55
N TRP A 130 -12.65 -20.31 -2.39
CA TRP A 130 -11.22 -20.53 -2.64
C TRP A 130 -10.42 -19.41 -1.98
N LEU A 131 -9.41 -19.81 -1.21
CA LEU A 131 -8.47 -18.90 -0.58
C LEU A 131 -7.13 -18.97 -1.32
N ASP A 132 -6.49 -17.82 -1.45
CA ASP A 132 -5.10 -17.72 -1.88
C ASP A 132 -4.11 -18.19 -0.80
N SER A 133 -4.58 -18.78 0.31
CA SER A 133 -3.75 -19.24 1.42
C SER A 133 -3.79 -20.76 1.53
N GLY A 134 -2.61 -21.36 1.58
CA GLY A 134 -2.40 -22.79 1.78
C GLY A 134 -1.29 -23.01 2.81
N ILE A 135 -0.11 -23.44 2.37
CA ILE A 135 1.07 -23.59 3.22
C ILE A 135 1.67 -22.24 3.58
N ASP A 136 2.51 -22.22 4.62
CA ASP A 136 3.19 -20.99 5.06
C ASP A 136 3.94 -20.31 3.90
N LEU A 137 3.84 -18.98 3.82
CA LEU A 137 4.39 -18.18 2.73
C LEU A 137 5.91 -18.32 2.60
N LEU A 138 6.62 -18.63 3.67
CA LEU A 138 8.07 -18.87 3.63
C LEU A 138 8.39 -20.10 2.77
N HIS A 139 7.50 -21.08 2.77
CA HIS A 139 7.66 -22.36 2.08
C HIS A 139 6.97 -22.39 0.71
N SER A 140 6.15 -21.37 0.41
CA SER A 140 5.42 -21.23 -0.85
C SER A 140 6.34 -20.70 -1.95
N VAL A 141 6.40 -21.39 -3.09
CA VAL A 141 7.25 -21.05 -4.27
C VAL A 141 8.71 -20.75 -3.89
N ARG A 142 9.54 -21.79 -3.91
CA ARG A 142 10.96 -21.72 -3.52
C ARG A 142 11.81 -21.01 -4.58
N GLY A 143 12.92 -20.41 -4.17
CA GLY A 143 13.96 -19.92 -5.11
C GLY A 143 13.89 -18.44 -5.47
N VAL A 144 13.00 -17.65 -4.84
CA VAL A 144 12.96 -16.18 -4.95
C VAL A 144 13.12 -15.55 -3.57
N ASN A 145 13.92 -14.49 -3.51
CA ASN A 145 13.90 -13.57 -2.37
C ASN A 145 12.59 -12.79 -2.42
N ASN A 146 11.56 -13.32 -1.76
CA ASN A 146 10.23 -12.72 -1.77
C ASN A 146 10.22 -11.42 -0.92
N PRO A 147 9.42 -10.40 -1.28
CA PRO A 147 9.39 -9.12 -0.57
C PRO A 147 9.02 -9.22 0.93
N TRP A 148 8.31 -10.27 1.30
CA TRP A 148 7.87 -10.55 2.68
C TRP A 148 8.84 -11.42 3.49
N THR A 149 10.00 -11.76 2.93
CA THR A 149 11.02 -12.52 3.67
C THR A 149 11.87 -11.59 4.53
N PRO A 150 12.25 -12.00 5.76
CA PRO A 150 13.12 -11.20 6.61
C PRO A 150 14.43 -10.86 5.87
N PRO A 151 14.85 -9.59 5.84
CA PRO A 151 16.12 -9.20 5.25
C PRO A 151 17.32 -10.01 5.81
N PRO A 152 18.36 -10.28 5.01
CA PRO A 152 19.50 -11.13 5.42
C PRO A 152 20.27 -10.66 6.67
N LYS A 153 20.05 -9.43 7.13
CA LYS A 153 20.73 -8.80 8.26
C LYS A 153 19.81 -8.53 9.47
N THR A 154 18.53 -8.90 9.38
CA THR A 154 17.57 -8.73 10.47
C THR A 154 17.33 -10.05 11.18
N ARG A 155 17.02 -9.98 12.48
CA ARG A 155 16.57 -11.15 13.22
C ARG A 155 15.17 -11.51 12.72
N GLN A 156 14.92 -12.80 12.56
CA GLN A 156 13.67 -13.31 11.99
C GLN A 156 12.40 -12.71 12.63
N TRP A 157 12.33 -12.63 13.96
CA TRP A 157 11.19 -12.07 14.69
C TRP A 157 10.97 -10.57 14.52
N GLN A 158 11.91 -9.85 13.88
CA GLN A 158 11.74 -8.45 13.54
C GLN A 158 10.79 -8.27 12.36
N THR A 159 10.55 -9.33 11.57
CA THR A 159 9.50 -9.33 10.55
C THR A 159 8.26 -10.03 11.11
N TYR A 160 7.10 -9.38 11.06
CA TYR A 160 5.85 -9.97 11.53
C TYR A 160 4.65 -9.43 10.75
N PHE A 161 3.56 -10.18 10.80
CA PHE A 161 2.30 -9.83 10.15
C PHE A 161 1.31 -9.36 11.21
N PHE A 162 0.70 -8.19 11.02
CA PHE A 162 -0.31 -7.69 11.94
C PHE A 162 -1.59 -8.52 11.82
N PRO A 163 -2.18 -8.99 12.93
CA PRO A 163 -3.41 -9.77 12.89
C PRO A 163 -4.62 -8.94 12.43
N VAL A 164 -5.51 -9.54 11.62
CA VAL A 164 -6.82 -8.93 11.36
C VAL A 164 -7.68 -9.02 12.61
N ILE A 165 -8.02 -7.87 13.16
CA ILE A 165 -8.89 -7.73 14.33
C ILE A 165 -10.32 -7.59 13.81
N VAL A 166 -11.11 -8.65 13.95
CA VAL A 166 -12.54 -8.63 13.58
C VAL A 166 -13.34 -8.17 14.80
N HIS A 167 -13.97 -7.01 14.71
CA HIS A 167 -14.84 -6.51 15.78
C HIS A 167 -16.20 -7.20 15.72
N GLN A 168 -16.56 -7.88 16.80
CA GLN A 168 -17.80 -8.65 16.87
C GLN A 168 -18.94 -7.76 17.37
N VAL A 169 -19.84 -7.35 16.47
CA VAL A 169 -21.13 -6.77 16.89
C VAL A 169 -22.05 -7.92 17.24
N THR A 170 -21.95 -8.43 18.48
CA THR A 170 -22.98 -9.30 19.01
C THR A 170 -24.22 -8.45 19.28
N ALA A 171 -25.26 -8.59 18.45
CA ALA A 171 -26.60 -8.07 18.73
C ALA A 171 -27.15 -8.56 20.11
N ASN A 172 -26.51 -9.57 20.72
CA ASN A 172 -26.81 -10.10 22.04
C ASN A 172 -26.14 -9.35 23.21
N ALA A 173 -25.21 -8.42 22.97
CA ALA A 173 -24.53 -7.69 24.04
C ALA A 173 -25.45 -6.69 24.77
N ILE A 174 -26.57 -6.31 24.14
CA ILE A 174 -27.56 -5.38 24.72
C ILE A 174 -28.68 -6.12 25.49
N SER A 175 -28.81 -7.46 25.38
CA SER A 175 -29.95 -8.19 25.98
C SER A 175 -29.59 -9.35 26.94
N LYS A 176 -28.33 -9.54 27.32
CA LYS A 176 -27.95 -10.58 28.30
C LYS A 176 -27.08 -10.03 29.43
N GLN A 177 -27.68 -9.19 30.28
CA GLN A 177 -27.36 -9.22 31.70
C GLN A 177 -28.05 -10.44 32.30
N GLY A 178 -27.38 -11.59 32.28
CA GLY A 178 -27.91 -12.83 32.85
C GLY A 178 -27.11 -14.05 32.43
N SER A 179 -26.36 -14.60 33.40
CA SER A 179 -25.62 -15.86 33.36
C SER A 179 -24.44 -15.94 32.41
N ALA A 180 -23.27 -15.58 32.96
CA ALA A 180 -21.99 -16.13 32.55
C ALA A 180 -21.92 -17.62 32.95
N THR A 181 -22.44 -18.51 32.12
CA THR A 181 -22.14 -19.95 32.21
C THR A 181 -22.08 -20.54 30.81
N ASN A 182 -20.99 -21.27 30.57
CA ASN A 182 -20.68 -22.08 29.38
C ASN A 182 -20.08 -21.34 28.18
N VAL A 183 -18.88 -20.80 28.37
CA VAL A 183 -17.89 -20.75 27.27
C VAL A 183 -17.39 -22.19 27.08
N PRO A 184 -17.52 -22.80 25.89
CA PRO A 184 -16.88 -24.08 25.62
C PRO A 184 -15.37 -23.92 25.78
N HIS A 185 -14.76 -24.75 26.61
CA HIS A 185 -13.32 -24.77 26.84
C HIS A 185 -12.57 -24.81 25.50
N LEU A 186 -11.90 -23.70 25.18
CA LEU A 186 -10.79 -23.69 24.25
C LEU A 186 -9.78 -24.73 24.76
N PRO A 187 -9.23 -25.64 23.93
CA PRO A 187 -8.08 -26.41 24.36
C PRO A 187 -7.01 -25.40 24.79
N SER A 188 -6.63 -25.48 26.06
CA SER A 188 -5.59 -24.68 26.69
C SER A 188 -4.25 -24.93 25.97
N HIS A 189 -4.02 -24.24 24.86
CA HIS A 189 -2.67 -23.94 24.42
C HIS A 189 -2.13 -22.89 25.39
N GLY A 190 -1.11 -23.30 26.13
CA GLY A 190 -0.65 -22.67 27.35
C GLY A 190 -0.35 -21.18 27.22
N THR A 191 -0.37 -20.56 28.40
CA THR A 191 0.31 -19.32 28.79
C THR A 191 1.47 -18.95 27.86
N PRO A 192 1.59 -17.68 27.41
CA PRO A 192 2.73 -17.19 26.64
C PRO A 192 3.94 -17.03 27.58
N SER A 193 4.46 -18.16 28.05
CA SER A 193 5.65 -18.27 28.87
C SER A 193 6.15 -19.70 28.76
N THR A 194 6.72 -20.01 27.60
CA THR A 194 7.69 -21.10 27.48
C THR A 194 8.59 -20.73 26.32
N ARG A 195 9.84 -20.37 26.65
CA ARG A 195 10.96 -20.49 25.72
C ARG A 195 10.92 -21.93 25.20
N ILE A 196 10.41 -22.11 23.98
CA ILE A 196 10.62 -23.34 23.23
C ILE A 196 12.13 -23.39 22.98
N LYS A 197 12.82 -24.26 23.73
CA LYS A 197 14.19 -24.66 23.44
C LYS A 197 14.15 -25.46 22.14
N GLY A 198 14.57 -24.80 21.07
CA GLY A 198 14.53 -25.26 19.69
C GLY A 198 14.14 -24.04 18.88
N ALA A 199 15.07 -23.50 18.10
CA ALA A 199 14.82 -22.32 17.28
C ALA A 199 13.58 -22.59 16.42
N SER A 200 12.43 -22.03 16.79
CA SER A 200 11.22 -22.15 16.00
C SER A 200 11.48 -21.34 14.75
N ASP A 201 11.59 -22.02 13.61
CA ASP A 201 11.68 -21.36 12.31
C ASP A 201 10.59 -20.28 12.22
N TRP A 202 10.99 -19.09 11.81
CA TRP A 202 10.08 -17.98 11.54
C TRP A 202 8.96 -18.40 10.60
N LYS A 203 7.74 -17.95 10.88
CA LYS A 203 6.56 -18.29 10.09
C LYS A 203 5.99 -17.04 9.42
N ALA A 204 5.73 -17.13 8.13
CA ALA A 204 5.01 -16.11 7.40
C ALA A 204 3.50 -16.36 7.50
N SER A 205 2.98 -16.31 8.73
CA SER A 205 1.58 -16.62 9.03
C SER A 205 0.65 -15.50 8.54
N GLN A 206 -0.05 -15.75 7.43
CA GLN A 206 -1.01 -14.83 6.83
C GLN A 206 -2.34 -14.86 7.58
N ASN A 207 -3.01 -13.71 7.74
CA ASN A 207 -4.27 -13.64 8.50
C ASN A 207 -5.38 -14.51 7.91
N VAL A 208 -5.43 -14.64 6.59
CA VAL A 208 -6.44 -15.44 5.89
C VAL A 208 -6.31 -16.94 6.15
N CYS A 209 -5.15 -17.44 6.62
CA CYS A 209 -4.95 -18.87 6.88
C CYS A 209 -5.81 -19.41 8.04
N PHE A 210 -6.27 -18.52 8.92
CA PHE A 210 -7.13 -18.87 10.05
C PHE A 210 -8.62 -18.94 9.69
N LEU A 211 -9.00 -18.43 8.53
CA LEU A 211 -10.40 -18.33 8.11
C LEU A 211 -11.08 -19.71 8.02
N PRO A 212 -10.47 -20.78 7.45
CA PRO A 212 -11.07 -22.12 7.45
C PRO A 212 -11.28 -22.72 8.85
N ILE A 213 -10.50 -22.28 9.83
CA ILE A 213 -10.52 -22.82 11.20
C ILE A 213 -11.63 -22.16 12.03
N HIS A 214 -11.87 -20.86 11.81
CA HIS A 214 -12.82 -20.09 12.60
C HIS A 214 -14.17 -19.85 11.93
N TYR A 215 -14.28 -20.09 10.62
CA TYR A 215 -15.52 -19.88 9.88
C TYR A 215 -16.66 -20.75 10.42
N GLY A 216 -17.84 -20.13 10.55
CA GLY A 216 -19.09 -20.75 10.97
C GLY A 216 -19.26 -20.87 12.48
N PHE A 217 -18.31 -20.36 13.28
CA PHE A 217 -18.41 -20.44 14.75
C PHE A 217 -19.57 -19.59 15.29
N GLN A 218 -19.94 -18.49 14.63
CA GLN A 218 -20.97 -17.55 15.08
C GLN A 218 -22.25 -17.60 14.25
N LEU A 219 -22.24 -18.37 13.16
CA LEU A 219 -23.39 -18.56 12.31
C LEU A 219 -24.44 -19.43 12.99
N ASP A 220 -25.68 -18.96 12.93
CA ASP A 220 -26.84 -19.82 13.13
C ASP A 220 -26.96 -20.76 11.93
N LYS A 221 -26.77 -22.06 12.14
CA LYS A 221 -26.72 -23.06 11.06
C LYS A 221 -28.03 -23.18 10.31
N ASP A 222 -29.16 -23.01 10.99
CA ASP A 222 -30.49 -23.10 10.39
C ASP A 222 -30.78 -21.87 9.53
N LEU A 223 -30.28 -20.71 9.94
CA LEU A 223 -30.36 -19.50 9.12
C LEU A 223 -29.37 -19.53 7.95
N ALA A 224 -28.14 -20.00 8.20
CA ALA A 224 -27.09 -20.10 7.20
C ALA A 224 -27.47 -21.09 6.09
N CYS A 225 -28.18 -22.18 6.39
CA CYS A 225 -28.62 -23.10 5.33
C CYS A 225 -29.73 -22.51 4.43
N GLN A 226 -30.38 -21.41 4.83
CA GLN A 226 -31.48 -20.79 4.09
C GLN A 226 -31.11 -19.47 3.41
N ASP A 227 -30.07 -18.78 3.90
CA ASP A 227 -29.64 -17.48 3.38
C ASP A 227 -28.12 -17.47 3.10
N ALA A 228 -27.77 -17.38 1.82
CA ALA A 228 -26.38 -17.49 1.37
C ALA A 228 -25.52 -16.29 1.81
N LEU A 229 -26.08 -15.08 1.84
CA LEU A 229 -25.33 -13.90 2.28
C LEU A 229 -25.09 -13.95 3.79
N TYR A 230 -26.07 -14.43 4.57
CA TYR A 230 -25.88 -14.68 6.00
C TYR A 230 -24.81 -15.75 6.23
N ALA A 231 -24.84 -16.86 5.48
CA ALA A 231 -23.81 -17.90 5.57
C ALA A 231 -22.40 -17.34 5.29
N LEU A 232 -22.27 -16.48 4.28
CA LEU A 232 -20.98 -15.89 3.90
C LEU A 232 -20.58 -14.68 4.74
N SER A 233 -21.42 -14.23 5.68
CA SER A 233 -21.26 -12.95 6.37
C SER A 233 -19.94 -12.82 7.13
N GLU A 234 -19.46 -13.88 7.77
CA GLU A 234 -18.17 -13.88 8.47
C GLU A 234 -16.99 -13.62 7.50
N LEU A 235 -17.08 -14.06 6.24
CA LEU A 235 -16.06 -13.76 5.21
C LEU A 235 -16.04 -12.27 4.86
N PHE A 236 -17.23 -11.68 4.68
CA PHE A 236 -17.37 -10.25 4.39
C PHE A 236 -16.89 -9.40 5.57
N GLN A 237 -17.21 -9.79 6.80
CA GLN A 237 -16.75 -9.10 8.01
C GLN A 237 -15.23 -9.17 8.15
N PHE A 238 -14.62 -10.32 7.88
CA PHE A 238 -13.17 -10.47 7.89
C PHE A 238 -12.51 -9.59 6.82
N ALA A 239 -13.04 -9.60 5.59
CA ALA A 239 -12.56 -8.74 4.52
C ALA A 239 -12.70 -7.25 4.86
N ALA A 240 -13.86 -6.82 5.36
CA ALA A 240 -14.09 -5.45 5.80
C ALA A 240 -13.13 -5.04 6.91
N SER A 241 -12.88 -5.91 7.89
CA SER A 241 -11.94 -5.66 9.00
C SER A 241 -10.51 -5.50 8.50
N SER A 242 -10.08 -6.32 7.54
CA SER A 242 -8.76 -6.19 6.91
C SER A 242 -8.62 -4.88 6.11
N GLU A 243 -9.67 -4.46 5.40
CA GLU A 243 -9.70 -3.18 4.70
C GLU A 243 -9.66 -1.99 5.66
N VAL A 244 -10.36 -2.04 6.82
CA VAL A 244 -10.25 -1.00 7.86
C VAL A 244 -8.80 -0.83 8.31
N GLN A 245 -8.11 -1.94 8.60
CA GLN A 245 -6.70 -1.89 9.03
C GLN A 245 -5.79 -1.30 7.97
N LEU A 246 -6.00 -1.68 6.70
CA LEU A 246 -5.29 -1.08 5.58
C LEU A 246 -5.53 0.44 5.51
N LEU A 247 -6.78 0.88 5.54
CA LEU A 247 -7.11 2.31 5.44
C LEU A 247 -6.54 3.11 6.62
N ASN A 248 -6.55 2.55 7.84
CA ASN A 248 -5.88 3.16 9.00
C ASN A 248 -4.36 3.30 8.77
N CYS A 249 -3.72 2.26 8.25
CA CYS A 249 -2.29 2.29 7.93
C CYS A 249 -1.98 3.36 6.86
N LEU A 250 -2.75 3.38 5.76
CA LEU A 250 -2.58 4.38 4.70
C LEU A 250 -2.82 5.80 5.21
N GLN A 251 -3.79 6.01 6.10
CA GLN A 251 -4.02 7.31 6.74
C GLN A 251 -2.79 7.77 7.53
N CYS A 252 -2.20 6.92 8.37
CA CYS A 252 -0.98 7.26 9.11
C CYS A 252 0.17 7.69 8.17
N HIS A 253 0.32 7.01 7.03
CA HIS A 253 1.31 7.38 6.01
C HIS A 253 1.00 8.71 5.33
N ILE A 254 -0.28 8.98 5.01
CA ILE A 254 -0.70 10.27 4.44
C ILE A 254 -0.40 11.40 5.42
N GLU A 255 -0.80 11.26 6.68
CA GLU A 255 -0.57 12.25 7.73
C GLU A 255 0.93 12.54 7.90
N ARG A 256 1.77 11.48 7.88
CA ARG A 256 3.23 11.63 7.92
C ARG A 256 3.76 12.40 6.72
N GLU A 257 3.36 12.05 5.50
CA GLU A 257 3.84 12.74 4.29
C GLU A 257 3.37 14.20 4.21
N VAL A 258 2.15 14.47 4.65
CA VAL A 258 1.56 15.81 4.75
C VAL A 258 2.25 16.64 5.84
N SER A 259 2.73 16.02 6.92
CA SER A 259 3.43 16.74 8.00
C SER A 259 4.73 17.42 7.53
N PHE A 260 5.32 16.97 6.42
CA PHE A 260 6.49 17.60 5.83
C PHE A 260 6.17 18.89 5.04
N ILE A 261 4.89 19.23 4.86
CA ILE A 261 4.45 20.49 4.26
C ILE A 261 4.87 21.65 5.17
N GLY A 262 5.83 22.46 4.70
CA GLY A 262 6.33 23.62 5.44
C GLY A 262 7.67 23.40 6.14
N ALA A 263 8.22 22.18 6.14
CA ALA A 263 9.62 21.98 6.52
C ALA A 263 10.53 22.77 5.57
N VAL A 264 11.46 23.55 6.14
CA VAL A 264 12.35 24.48 5.42
C VAL A 264 13.34 23.74 4.48
N GLU A 265 13.34 22.42 4.49
CA GLU A 265 14.44 21.62 3.96
C GLU A 265 14.11 20.97 2.60
N GLY A 266 14.92 21.33 1.60
CA GLY A 266 15.32 20.52 0.43
C GLY A 266 14.24 20.16 -0.61
N SER A 267 14.45 20.55 -1.88
CA SER A 267 13.62 20.13 -3.01
C SER A 267 13.48 18.60 -3.15
N SER A 268 14.50 17.84 -2.73
CA SER A 268 14.51 16.36 -2.77
C SER A 268 13.45 15.73 -1.86
N ARG A 269 13.28 16.23 -0.63
CA ARG A 269 12.33 15.67 0.35
C ARG A 269 10.89 15.84 -0.12
N ARG A 270 10.55 17.01 -0.66
CA ARG A 270 9.22 17.26 -1.22
C ARG A 270 8.93 16.38 -2.43
N ALA A 271 9.93 16.15 -3.27
CA ALA A 271 9.80 15.23 -4.39
C ALA A 271 9.51 13.80 -3.90
N ALA A 272 10.19 13.33 -2.84
CA ALA A 272 9.92 12.04 -2.22
C ALA A 272 8.48 11.96 -1.68
N SER A 273 8.04 12.95 -0.88
CA SER A 273 6.67 13.00 -0.35
C SER A 273 5.60 13.04 -1.43
N LEU A 274 5.82 13.82 -2.49
CA LEU A 274 4.91 13.88 -3.64
C LEU A 274 4.77 12.51 -4.31
N MET A 275 5.88 11.78 -4.47
CA MET A 275 5.87 10.44 -5.06
C MET A 275 5.20 9.41 -4.12
N ASN A 276 5.38 9.54 -2.81
CA ASN A 276 4.73 8.68 -1.81
C ASN A 276 3.22 8.90 -1.77
N LEU A 277 2.76 10.15 -1.70
CA LEU A 277 1.33 10.49 -1.77
C LEU A 277 0.69 10.02 -3.09
N ARG A 278 1.38 10.19 -4.22
CA ARG A 278 0.90 9.69 -5.52
C ARG A 278 0.77 8.16 -5.52
N TYR A 279 1.72 7.46 -4.92
CA TYR A 279 1.68 6.00 -4.82
C TYR A 279 0.52 5.54 -3.95
N ILE A 280 0.37 6.10 -2.74
CA ILE A 280 -0.73 5.80 -1.81
C ILE A 280 -2.10 6.08 -2.46
N LYS A 281 -2.25 7.22 -3.14
CA LYS A 281 -3.46 7.55 -3.91
C LYS A 281 -3.80 6.48 -4.95
N THR A 282 -2.80 5.91 -5.61
CA THR A 282 -3.01 4.87 -6.63
C THR A 282 -3.56 3.59 -5.98
N ILE A 283 -3.03 3.22 -4.81
CA ILE A 283 -3.57 2.12 -3.99
C ILE A 283 -5.02 2.43 -3.62
N LEU A 284 -5.29 3.59 -3.01
CA LEU A 284 -6.64 3.98 -2.57
C LEU A 284 -7.68 3.96 -3.69
N LYS A 285 -7.34 4.47 -4.88
CA LYS A 285 -8.24 4.42 -6.05
C LYS A 285 -8.59 2.99 -6.46
N LYS A 286 -7.61 2.08 -6.38
CA LYS A 286 -7.81 0.67 -6.70
C LYS A 286 -8.70 -0.02 -5.67
N HIS A 287 -8.50 0.24 -4.38
CA HIS A 287 -9.39 -0.26 -3.33
C HIS A 287 -10.79 0.33 -3.44
N ALA A 288 -10.93 1.63 -3.68
CA ALA A 288 -12.23 2.27 -3.90
C ALA A 288 -13.00 1.62 -5.07
N GLN A 289 -12.34 1.35 -6.20
CA GLN A 289 -12.99 0.67 -7.32
C GLN A 289 -13.48 -0.74 -6.96
N ARG A 290 -12.70 -1.51 -6.20
CA ARG A 290 -13.09 -2.86 -5.75
C ARG A 290 -14.24 -2.80 -4.74
N LEU A 291 -14.15 -1.90 -3.76
CA LEU A 291 -15.20 -1.66 -2.76
C LEU A 291 -16.50 -1.24 -3.43
N ALA A 292 -16.46 -0.38 -4.45
CA ALA A 292 -17.62 -0.01 -5.25
C ALA A 292 -18.25 -1.23 -5.95
N GLY A 293 -17.44 -2.16 -6.46
CA GLY A 293 -17.91 -3.43 -7.00
C GLY A 293 -18.63 -4.28 -5.96
N THR A 294 -18.06 -4.44 -4.76
CA THR A 294 -18.68 -5.18 -3.65
C THR A 294 -19.97 -4.52 -3.18
N THR A 295 -19.98 -3.20 -3.01
CA THR A 295 -21.18 -2.43 -2.67
C THR A 295 -22.27 -2.57 -3.73
N CYS A 296 -21.91 -2.52 -5.02
CA CYS A 296 -22.87 -2.72 -6.12
C CYS A 296 -23.50 -4.11 -6.06
N MET A 297 -22.70 -5.14 -5.79
CA MET A 297 -23.17 -6.52 -5.61
C MET A 297 -24.12 -6.63 -4.42
N LEU A 298 -23.74 -6.07 -3.25
CA LEU A 298 -24.58 -6.08 -2.05
C LEU A 298 -25.90 -5.31 -2.23
N LYS A 299 -25.89 -4.19 -2.96
CA LYS A 299 -27.10 -3.43 -3.33
C LYS A 299 -28.00 -4.20 -4.28
N SER A 300 -27.39 -4.88 -5.25
CA SER A 300 -28.11 -5.63 -6.29
C SER A 300 -28.35 -7.08 -5.88
N ARG A 301 -28.26 -7.41 -4.58
CA ARG A 301 -28.36 -8.80 -4.11
C ARG A 301 -29.67 -9.47 -4.49
N ASP A 302 -30.74 -8.70 -4.68
CA ASP A 302 -32.06 -9.21 -5.09
C ASP A 302 -32.04 -9.78 -6.52
N SER A 303 -31.06 -9.36 -7.33
CA SER A 303 -30.83 -9.87 -8.70
C SER A 303 -29.85 -11.03 -8.75
N LEU A 304 -29.18 -11.33 -7.64
CA LEU A 304 -28.35 -12.53 -7.52
C LEU A 304 -29.32 -13.65 -7.16
N ASP A 305 -29.38 -14.72 -7.95
CA ASP A 305 -30.23 -15.92 -7.70
C ASP A 305 -29.81 -16.70 -6.43
N TRP A 306 -29.37 -16.00 -5.39
CA TRP A 306 -28.86 -16.53 -4.15
C TRP A 306 -30.04 -16.95 -3.26
N PRO A 307 -29.91 -18.09 -2.58
CA PRO A 307 -30.85 -18.50 -1.54
C PRO A 307 -31.03 -17.41 -0.50
N ARG A 308 -32.30 -17.08 -0.22
CA ARG A 308 -32.65 -15.99 0.69
C ARG A 308 -33.89 -16.35 1.49
N LEU A 309 -33.85 -16.09 2.79
CA LEU A 309 -35.01 -16.21 3.66
C LEU A 309 -35.71 -14.84 3.76
N GLY A 310 -36.78 -14.65 2.97
CA GLY A 310 -37.46 -13.36 2.83
C GLY A 310 -38.08 -12.78 4.13
N SER A 311 -38.19 -13.55 5.20
CA SER A 311 -38.86 -13.17 6.47
C SER A 311 -37.95 -13.09 7.70
N SER A 312 -36.64 -13.39 7.58
CA SER A 312 -35.75 -13.37 8.75
C SER A 312 -35.18 -11.98 9.01
N ASN A 313 -35.58 -11.39 10.15
CA ASN A 313 -35.04 -10.12 10.63
C ASN A 313 -33.51 -10.14 10.79
N LYS A 314 -32.92 -11.29 11.19
CA LYS A 314 -31.48 -11.40 11.46
C LYS A 314 -30.65 -11.42 10.18
N ALA A 315 -31.01 -12.23 9.18
CA ALA A 315 -30.28 -12.27 7.90
C ALA A 315 -30.36 -10.93 7.17
N GLU A 316 -31.55 -10.33 7.15
CA GLU A 316 -31.77 -9.02 6.56
C GLU A 316 -30.99 -7.91 7.28
N GLN A 317 -30.94 -7.96 8.62
CA GLN A 317 -30.13 -7.04 9.41
C GLN A 317 -28.63 -7.21 9.13
N THR A 318 -28.12 -8.45 9.08
CA THR A 318 -26.72 -8.72 8.75
C THR A 318 -26.36 -8.17 7.38
N ALA A 319 -27.21 -8.36 6.38
CA ALA A 319 -26.98 -7.81 5.04
C ALA A 319 -26.93 -6.28 5.02
N LYS A 320 -27.82 -5.61 5.78
CA LYS A 320 -27.81 -4.15 5.92
C LYS A 320 -26.54 -3.64 6.60
N ILE A 321 -26.07 -4.33 7.64
CA ILE A 321 -24.81 -3.99 8.32
C ILE A 321 -23.64 -4.13 7.35
N LEU A 322 -23.53 -5.27 6.65
CA LEU A 322 -22.48 -5.48 5.66
C LEU A 322 -22.49 -4.41 4.57
N LEU A 323 -23.67 -4.06 4.04
CA LEU A 323 -23.78 -3.00 3.05
C LEU A 323 -23.28 -1.65 3.61
N ALA A 324 -23.69 -1.30 4.83
CA ALA A 324 -23.26 -0.07 5.49
C ALA A 324 -21.73 -0.05 5.72
N ASP A 325 -21.13 -1.16 6.15
CA ASP A 325 -19.70 -1.29 6.36
C ASP A 325 -18.91 -1.07 5.05
N PHE A 326 -19.32 -1.72 3.96
CA PHE A 326 -18.65 -1.54 2.66
C PHE A 326 -18.88 -0.15 2.05
N GLU A 327 -20.05 0.46 2.24
CA GLU A 327 -20.27 1.86 1.86
C GLU A 327 -19.37 2.82 2.64
N TYR A 328 -19.22 2.60 3.94
CA TYR A 328 -18.32 3.38 4.78
C TYR A 328 -16.87 3.24 4.29
N LEU A 329 -16.41 2.02 4.05
CA LEU A 329 -15.07 1.74 3.53
C LEU A 329 -14.83 2.44 2.19
N LEU A 330 -15.80 2.39 1.26
CA LEU A 330 -15.72 3.07 -0.03
C LEU A 330 -15.54 4.58 0.16
N ARG A 331 -16.42 5.21 0.94
CA ARG A 331 -16.35 6.66 1.20
C ARG A 331 -15.04 7.05 1.87
N ARG A 332 -14.53 6.22 2.78
CA ARG A 332 -13.26 6.45 3.48
C ARG A 332 -12.07 6.35 2.52
N ALA A 333 -12.02 5.33 1.67
CA ALA A 333 -10.98 5.21 0.65
C ALA A 333 -10.96 6.40 -0.32
N GLU A 334 -12.13 6.87 -0.75
CA GLU A 334 -12.26 8.06 -1.58
C GLU A 334 -11.84 9.36 -0.85
N SER A 335 -12.18 9.49 0.44
CA SER A 335 -11.75 10.63 1.26
C SER A 335 -10.24 10.71 1.37
N LEU A 336 -9.60 9.61 1.75
CA LEU A 336 -8.13 9.54 1.84
C LEU A 336 -7.46 9.80 0.49
N ALA A 337 -8.09 9.39 -0.62
CA ALA A 337 -7.57 9.67 -1.96
C ALA A 337 -7.64 11.18 -2.31
N ARG A 338 -8.70 11.88 -1.85
CA ARG A 338 -8.82 13.34 -1.96
C ARG A 338 -7.82 14.06 -1.06
N GLU A 339 -7.61 13.57 0.16
CA GLU A 339 -6.59 14.11 1.07
C GLU A 339 -5.19 14.01 0.46
N CYS A 340 -4.86 12.90 -0.20
CA CYS A 340 -3.63 12.79 -0.99
C CYS A 340 -3.55 13.87 -2.09
N GLU A 341 -4.64 14.10 -2.84
CA GLU A 341 -4.69 15.14 -3.88
C GLU A 341 -4.44 16.54 -3.32
N GLN A 342 -5.09 16.87 -2.20
CA GLN A 342 -4.93 18.15 -1.51
C GLN A 342 -3.51 18.32 -0.96
N GLY A 343 -2.94 17.28 -0.35
CA GLY A 343 -1.56 17.26 0.13
C GLY A 343 -0.55 17.49 -1.01
N MET A 344 -0.71 16.79 -2.13
CA MET A 344 0.13 16.98 -3.32
C MET A 344 0.02 18.40 -3.90
N ALA A 345 -1.19 18.95 -4.00
CA ALA A 345 -1.40 20.31 -4.49
C ALA A 345 -0.73 21.36 -3.57
N THR A 346 -0.83 21.16 -2.26
CA THR A 346 -0.21 22.03 -1.26
C THR A 346 1.32 21.96 -1.34
N LEU A 347 1.89 20.76 -1.47
CA LEU A 347 3.33 20.57 -1.70
C LEU A 347 3.80 21.26 -2.99
N ALA A 348 3.07 21.11 -4.09
CA ALA A 348 3.42 21.74 -5.36
C ALA A 348 3.38 23.28 -5.28
N ASN A 349 2.32 23.84 -4.68
CA ASN A 349 2.18 25.28 -4.50
C ASN A 349 3.30 25.85 -3.61
N SER A 350 3.66 25.16 -2.53
CA SER A 350 4.76 25.59 -1.67
C SER A 350 6.12 25.61 -2.39
N ALA A 351 6.36 24.65 -3.30
CA ALA A 351 7.57 24.62 -4.12
C ALA A 351 7.64 25.79 -5.10
N ILE A 352 6.53 26.13 -5.75
CA ILE A 352 6.43 27.30 -6.64
C ILE A 352 6.69 28.60 -5.87
N LEU A 353 6.09 28.73 -4.67
CA LEU A 353 6.29 29.90 -3.83
C LEU A 353 7.74 30.04 -3.36
N GLU A 354 8.41 28.95 -3.03
CA GLU A 354 9.82 29.00 -2.64
C GLU A 354 10.73 29.38 -3.81
N GLU A 355 10.50 28.80 -4.99
CA GLU A 355 11.29 29.12 -6.18
C GLU A 355 11.13 30.60 -6.59
N SER A 356 9.92 31.13 -6.44
CA SER A 356 9.64 32.57 -6.61
C SER A 356 10.44 33.41 -5.61
N ARG A 357 10.45 33.05 -4.32
CA ARG A 357 11.25 33.75 -3.30
C ARG A 357 12.75 33.70 -3.59
N ARG A 358 13.27 32.54 -4.04
CA ARG A 358 14.69 32.39 -4.44
C ARG A 358 15.02 33.26 -5.65
N SER A 359 14.14 33.31 -6.64
CA SER A 359 14.31 34.15 -7.83
C SER A 359 14.35 35.64 -7.48
N VAL A 360 13.51 36.07 -6.53
CA VAL A 360 13.53 37.44 -6.00
C VAL A 360 14.84 37.74 -5.29
N ASP A 361 15.32 36.84 -4.42
CA ASP A 361 16.60 37.03 -3.71
C ASP A 361 17.79 37.07 -4.69
N MET A 362 17.80 36.19 -5.70
CA MET A 362 18.79 36.25 -6.79
C MET A 362 18.72 37.57 -7.53
N GLY A 363 17.52 38.07 -7.85
CA GLY A 363 17.32 39.38 -8.46
C GLY A 363 17.92 40.50 -7.62
N LEU A 364 17.70 40.50 -6.31
CA LEU A 364 18.28 41.49 -5.39
C LEU A 364 19.81 41.39 -5.30
N ARG A 365 20.37 40.18 -5.33
CA ARG A 365 21.83 39.98 -5.34
C ARG A 365 22.46 40.48 -6.64
N VAL A 366 21.85 40.17 -7.78
CA VAL A 366 22.29 40.66 -9.09
C VAL A 366 22.18 42.18 -9.13
N GLU A 367 21.08 42.75 -8.64
CA GLU A 367 20.90 44.20 -8.56
C GLU A 367 22.02 44.87 -7.74
N LYS A 368 22.36 44.33 -6.56
CA LYS A 368 23.46 44.84 -5.73
C LYS A 368 24.81 44.74 -6.46
N LEU A 369 25.06 43.63 -7.16
CA LEU A 369 26.31 43.44 -7.92
C LEU A 369 26.40 44.43 -9.08
N THR A 370 25.33 44.62 -9.85
CA THR A 370 25.27 45.58 -10.95
C THR A 370 25.46 47.01 -10.45
N LYS A 371 24.90 47.37 -9.29
CA LYS A 371 25.14 48.67 -8.64
C LYS A 371 26.62 48.91 -8.38
N ILE A 372 27.34 47.93 -7.84
CA ILE A 372 28.78 48.03 -7.58
C ILE A 372 29.57 48.09 -8.89
N ALA A 373 29.24 47.23 -9.86
CA ALA A 373 29.94 47.15 -11.14
C ALA A 373 29.82 48.43 -11.97
N THR A 374 28.65 49.09 -11.95
CA THR A 374 28.41 50.36 -12.66
C THR A 374 29.36 51.47 -12.21
N ILE A 375 29.78 51.44 -10.94
CA ILE A 375 30.72 52.42 -10.37
C ILE A 375 32.17 51.97 -10.62
N PHE A 376 32.46 50.69 -10.44
CA PHE A 376 33.82 50.17 -10.44
C PHE A 376 34.41 49.99 -11.84
N ILE A 377 33.61 49.65 -12.85
CA ILE A 377 34.09 49.41 -14.22
C ILE A 377 34.71 50.69 -14.83
N PRO A 378 34.02 51.86 -14.83
CA PRO A 378 34.60 53.09 -15.37
C PRO A 378 35.79 53.58 -14.56
N LEU A 379 35.73 53.44 -13.23
CA LEU A 379 36.84 53.82 -12.34
C LEU A 379 38.08 52.96 -12.59
N SER A 380 37.91 51.65 -12.76
CA SER A 380 39.01 50.73 -13.09
C SER A 380 39.64 51.05 -14.44
N PHE A 381 38.84 51.47 -15.42
CA PHE A 381 39.35 51.91 -16.72
C PHE A 381 40.26 53.14 -16.58
N VAL A 382 39.84 54.13 -15.80
CA VAL A 382 40.68 55.32 -15.52
C VAL A 382 41.98 54.91 -14.85
N CYS A 383 41.91 54.10 -13.79
CA CYS A 383 43.11 53.60 -13.12
C CYS A 383 44.04 52.83 -14.07
N SER A 384 43.49 52.05 -15.01
CA SER A 384 44.29 51.33 -16.00
C SER A 384 44.98 52.28 -17.00
N VAL A 385 44.28 53.29 -17.51
CA VAL A 385 44.89 54.29 -18.43
C VAL A 385 46.04 55.03 -17.76
N TRP A 386 45.89 55.39 -16.49
CA TRP A 386 46.95 56.04 -15.72
C TRP A 386 48.04 55.08 -15.21
N GLY A 387 47.76 53.77 -15.15
CA GLY A 387 48.73 52.74 -14.81
C GLY A 387 49.57 52.25 -16.00
N MET A 388 49.21 52.62 -17.23
CA MET A 388 49.94 52.30 -18.45
C MET A 388 51.01 53.35 -18.75
N ASN A 389 52.24 52.90 -19.01
CA ASN A 389 53.36 53.77 -19.39
C ASN A 389 53.27 54.14 -20.88
N PHE A 390 52.54 55.20 -21.23
CA PHE A 390 52.56 55.75 -22.58
C PHE A 390 53.77 56.67 -22.79
N GLN A 391 54.42 56.60 -23.95
CA GLN A 391 55.58 57.44 -24.27
C GLN A 391 55.17 58.89 -24.53
N GLU A 392 53.93 59.12 -24.94
CA GLU A 392 53.32 60.42 -25.27
C GLU A 392 52.95 61.25 -24.02
N PHE A 393 52.81 60.60 -22.86
CA PHE A 393 52.58 61.29 -21.57
C PHE A 393 53.88 61.75 -20.91
N GLY A 394 55.03 61.50 -21.54
CA GLY A 394 56.35 61.93 -21.08
C GLY A 394 56.86 61.08 -19.92
N THR A 395 58.10 60.60 -20.02
CA THR A 395 58.86 60.00 -18.91
C THR A 395 59.24 61.06 -17.87
N GLY A 396 58.25 61.70 -17.27
CA GLY A 396 58.44 62.82 -16.35
C GLY A 396 57.21 63.00 -15.45
N ILE A 397 57.48 63.17 -14.16
CA ILE A 397 56.60 63.42 -13.02
C ILE A 397 55.32 64.20 -13.42
N LEU A 398 54.27 63.49 -13.80
CA LEU A 398 52.94 64.10 -13.95
C LEU A 398 52.46 64.52 -12.56
N PRO A 399 51.99 65.76 -12.37
CA PRO A 399 51.48 66.18 -11.08
C PRO A 399 50.25 65.34 -10.73
N LEU A 400 50.27 64.77 -9.52
CA LEU A 400 49.24 63.86 -8.97
C LEU A 400 47.80 64.40 -9.07
N TRP A 401 47.65 65.72 -9.27
CA TRP A 401 46.37 66.42 -9.43
C TRP A 401 45.60 66.07 -10.72
N TRP A 402 46.22 65.54 -11.77
CA TRP A 402 45.48 65.17 -12.99
C TRP A 402 44.61 63.91 -12.85
N PHE A 403 44.95 63.03 -11.91
CA PHE A 403 44.14 61.86 -11.59
C PHE A 403 42.74 62.23 -11.09
N PRO A 404 42.56 63.05 -10.02
CA PRO A 404 41.22 63.47 -9.59
C PRO A 404 40.49 64.31 -10.65
N VAL A 405 41.19 65.09 -11.48
CA VAL A 405 40.59 65.88 -12.57
C VAL A 405 39.99 64.99 -13.67
N THR A 406 40.54 63.81 -13.92
CA THR A 406 40.01 62.86 -14.91
C THR A 406 39.03 61.85 -14.31
N ALA A 407 39.31 61.35 -13.10
CA ALA A 407 38.44 60.41 -12.40
C ALA A 407 37.11 61.05 -11.96
N GLY A 408 37.13 62.32 -11.51
CA GLY A 408 35.95 63.03 -11.01
C GLY A 408 34.81 63.14 -12.03
N PRO A 409 35.05 63.66 -13.25
CA PRO A 409 34.04 63.73 -14.31
C PRO A 409 33.49 62.36 -14.72
N ILE A 410 34.36 61.35 -14.82
CA ILE A 410 33.95 59.98 -15.22
C ILE A 410 33.06 59.35 -14.14
N LEU A 411 33.38 59.58 -12.87
CA LEU A 411 32.56 59.15 -11.74
C LEU A 411 31.22 59.90 -11.71
N LEU A 412 31.20 61.21 -11.97
CA LEU A 412 29.98 62.01 -12.08
C LEU A 412 29.07 61.53 -13.22
N VAL A 413 29.63 61.25 -14.40
CA VAL A 413 28.88 60.71 -15.55
C VAL A 413 28.32 59.32 -15.22
N SER A 414 29.11 58.47 -14.56
CA SER A 414 28.65 57.14 -14.14
C SER A 414 27.49 57.21 -13.14
N ILE A 415 27.55 58.14 -12.17
CA ILE A 415 26.45 58.40 -11.23
C ILE A 415 25.23 58.98 -11.97
N PHE A 416 25.44 59.87 -12.93
CA PHE A 416 24.36 60.50 -13.69
C PHE A 416 23.61 59.48 -14.55
N ILE A 417 24.34 58.61 -15.28
CA ILE A 417 23.75 57.49 -16.05
C ILE A 417 22.95 56.58 -15.11
N TYR A 418 23.52 56.22 -13.97
CA TYR A 418 22.83 55.40 -12.97
C TYR A 418 21.52 56.04 -12.46
N ARG A 419 21.53 57.35 -12.20
CA ARG A 419 20.34 58.09 -11.76
C ARG A 419 19.28 58.18 -12.86
N LEU A 420 19.69 58.38 -14.11
CA LEU A 420 18.78 58.43 -15.25
C LEU A 420 18.09 57.09 -15.51
N ASP A 421 18.84 55.99 -15.50
CA ASP A 421 18.28 54.64 -15.68
C ASP A 421 17.28 54.31 -14.57
N HIS A 422 17.60 54.66 -13.32
CA HIS A 422 16.68 54.47 -12.19
C HIS A 422 15.40 55.31 -12.35
N LEU A 423 15.50 56.55 -12.86
CA LEU A 423 14.36 57.44 -13.07
C LEU A 423 13.48 56.97 -14.23
N LEU A 424 14.08 56.50 -15.32
CA LEU A 424 13.37 55.89 -16.46
C LEU A 424 12.58 54.64 -16.06
N ILE A 425 13.16 53.75 -15.25
CA ILE A 425 12.48 52.55 -14.73
C ILE A 425 11.29 52.94 -13.83
N LEU A 426 11.42 54.03 -13.07
CA LEU A 426 10.35 54.50 -12.17
C LEU A 426 9.18 55.11 -12.96
N VAL A 427 9.49 55.86 -14.03
CA VAL A 427 8.51 56.41 -14.96
C VAL A 427 7.79 55.30 -15.74
N SER A 428 8.49 54.24 -16.16
CA SER A 428 7.86 53.12 -16.84
C SER A 428 6.92 52.31 -15.94
N LYS A 429 7.26 52.15 -14.65
CA LYS A 429 6.37 51.51 -13.66
C LYS A 429 5.10 52.33 -13.38
N LEU A 430 5.19 53.66 -13.41
CA LEU A 430 4.05 54.57 -13.26
C LEU A 430 3.11 54.59 -14.48
N LYS A 431 3.60 54.23 -15.67
CA LYS A 431 2.79 54.16 -16.91
C LYS A 431 2.18 52.79 -17.19
N GLY A 432 2.53 51.76 -16.41
CA GLY A 432 2.06 50.37 -16.57
C GLY A 432 0.97 49.95 -15.59
N ILE A 433 0.47 50.89 -14.78
CA ILE A 433 -0.80 50.83 -14.03
C ILE A 433 -1.81 51.63 -14.85
#